data_AF-A0A670Z2M8-F1
#
_entry.id   AF-A0A670Z2M8-F1
#
_cell.length_a   1.000
_cell.length_b   1.000
_cell.length_c   1.000
_cell.angle_alpha   90.00
_cell.angle_beta   90.00
_cell.angle_gamma   90.00
#
_symmetry.space_group_name_H-M   'P 1'
#
loop_
_entity.id
_entity.type
_entity.pdbx_description
1 polymer ?
#
loop_
_entity_poly.entity_id
_entity_poly.type
_entity_poly.pdbx_seq_one_letter_code
_entity_poly.pdbx_strand_id
1 'polypeptide(L)'
;MHTVIPAKSVAMVQFIEEEKQKVWCDLNKKGLRINFGLLPNQKNIVLSGPKVVVTEAAVKVKQMLSSLYSVNVAFDKPGVKDFFKNHEHHYVNLVKVEFSCLIRLQRDDEQNAENVQTKVNLKNGVVIEVCMGDLTSYQADVVVNASNETLKHIGGLANALLKAAGPQLQDECDVLIQKCGALKPGCAVITGAWNLPCKQVIHVVGPRWTSANKENCIQLLKKAVRESLKLAEKFKHCSIAMPAISSGIFGFPIKECTHFILTAIQETLEEFSENEFQNKI
;
A
#
# COMPACT_ATOMS: atom_id res chain seq x y z
N MET A 1 -9.61 -28.04 -12.68
CA MET A 1 -9.09 -27.43 -11.44
C MET A 1 -8.34 -26.17 -11.81
N HIS A 2 -8.36 -25.16 -10.94
CA HIS A 2 -7.64 -23.91 -11.13
C HIS A 2 -6.83 -23.59 -9.87
N THR A 3 -5.57 -23.21 -10.03
CA THR A 3 -4.66 -22.88 -8.92
C THR A 3 -3.90 -21.61 -9.26
N VAL A 4 -3.90 -20.65 -8.35
CA VAL A 4 -3.12 -19.41 -8.46
C VAL A 4 -1.92 -19.49 -7.52
N ILE A 5 -0.73 -19.19 -8.03
CA ILE A 5 0.52 -19.23 -7.28
C ILE A 5 1.14 -17.83 -7.30
N PRO A 6 1.20 -17.13 -6.15
CA PRO A 6 1.85 -15.83 -6.07
C PRO A 6 3.37 -15.96 -6.09
N ALA A 7 4.01 -15.06 -6.81
CA ALA A 7 5.45 -14.81 -6.85
C ALA A 7 5.76 -13.49 -6.14
N LYS A 8 7.03 -13.32 -5.74
CA LYS A 8 7.47 -12.11 -5.01
C LYS A 8 7.65 -10.90 -5.92
N SER A 9 7.94 -11.12 -7.20
CA SER A 9 8.13 -10.05 -8.19
C SER A 9 7.71 -10.50 -9.59
N VAL A 10 7.41 -9.53 -10.47
CA VAL A 10 7.10 -9.79 -11.88
C VAL A 10 8.32 -10.40 -12.60
N ALA A 11 9.55 -10.01 -12.22
CA ALA A 11 10.77 -10.59 -12.75
C ALA A 11 10.88 -12.11 -12.48
N MET A 12 10.41 -12.59 -11.32
CA MET A 12 10.38 -14.03 -11.05
C MET A 12 9.38 -14.77 -11.95
N VAL A 13 8.22 -14.18 -12.22
CA VAL A 13 7.22 -14.76 -13.14
C VAL A 13 7.82 -14.88 -14.54
N GLN A 14 8.45 -13.80 -15.02
CA GLN A 14 9.09 -13.75 -16.33
C GLN A 14 10.27 -14.73 -16.44
N PHE A 15 11.12 -14.84 -15.40
CA PHE A 15 12.21 -15.81 -15.38
C PHE A 15 11.69 -17.25 -15.51
N ILE A 16 10.60 -17.59 -14.80
CA ILE A 16 10.02 -18.93 -14.86
C ILE A 16 9.42 -19.21 -16.24
N GLU A 17 8.78 -18.22 -16.87
CA GLU A 17 8.26 -18.35 -18.22
C GLU A 17 9.38 -18.60 -19.25
N GLU A 18 10.43 -17.78 -19.22
CA GLU A 18 11.51 -17.81 -20.21
C GLU A 18 12.46 -19.00 -20.03
N GLU A 19 12.89 -19.29 -18.80
CA GLU A 19 13.99 -20.24 -18.55
C GLU A 19 13.52 -21.68 -18.36
N LYS A 20 12.21 -21.90 -18.16
CA LYS A 20 11.65 -23.23 -17.89
C LYS A 20 10.68 -23.72 -18.96
N GLN A 21 10.73 -23.15 -20.17
CA GLN A 21 9.90 -23.54 -21.31
C GLN A 21 9.82 -25.06 -21.54
N LYS A 22 10.95 -25.78 -21.42
CA LYS A 22 10.98 -27.24 -21.56
C LYS A 22 10.05 -27.95 -20.56
N VAL A 23 10.06 -27.51 -19.30
CA VAL A 23 9.20 -28.06 -18.23
C VAL A 23 7.73 -27.82 -18.54
N TRP A 24 7.39 -26.66 -19.08
CA TRP A 24 6.02 -26.30 -19.45
C TRP A 24 5.52 -27.09 -20.66
N CYS A 25 6.37 -27.27 -21.68
CA CYS A 25 6.04 -28.06 -22.87
C CYS A 25 5.62 -29.48 -22.53
N ASP A 26 6.31 -30.14 -21.59
CA ASP A 26 5.99 -31.52 -21.18
C ASP A 26 4.66 -31.60 -20.42
N LEU A 27 4.37 -30.60 -19.59
CA LEU A 27 3.11 -30.55 -18.84
C LEU A 27 1.92 -30.13 -19.71
N ASN A 28 2.14 -29.29 -20.72
CA ASN A 28 1.11 -28.85 -21.66
C ASN A 28 0.58 -30.05 -22.48
N LYS A 29 1.46 -30.96 -22.88
CA LYS A 29 1.07 -32.25 -23.52
C LYS A 29 0.16 -33.12 -22.63
N LYS A 30 0.17 -32.91 -21.31
CA LYS A 30 -0.70 -33.59 -20.34
C LYS A 30 -2.00 -32.82 -20.03
N GLY A 31 -2.31 -31.77 -20.79
CA GLY A 31 -3.53 -30.97 -20.63
C GLY A 31 -3.43 -29.84 -19.61
N LEU A 32 -2.22 -29.44 -19.20
CA LEU A 32 -2.01 -28.27 -18.34
C LEU A 32 -1.99 -26.99 -19.18
N ARG A 33 -2.84 -26.04 -18.83
CA ARG A 33 -2.78 -24.65 -19.32
C ARG A 33 -2.16 -23.76 -18.26
N ILE A 34 -1.13 -23.03 -18.64
CA ILE A 34 -0.43 -22.08 -17.78
C ILE A 34 -0.66 -20.68 -18.33
N ASN A 35 -1.01 -19.75 -17.45
CA ASN A 35 -1.07 -18.34 -17.77
C ASN A 35 -0.12 -17.61 -16.82
N PHE A 36 0.92 -17.02 -17.42
CA PHE A 36 1.84 -16.12 -16.75
C PHE A 36 1.21 -14.73 -16.85
N GLY A 37 0.91 -14.11 -15.70
CA GLY A 37 0.41 -12.75 -15.70
C GLY A 37 1.51 -11.78 -16.15
N LEU A 38 1.65 -11.57 -17.46
CA LEU A 38 2.66 -10.66 -18.03
C LEU A 38 2.25 -9.20 -18.03
N LEU A 39 1.04 -8.92 -17.54
CA LEU A 39 0.59 -7.56 -17.36
C LEU A 39 1.41 -6.87 -16.26
N PRO A 40 1.69 -5.56 -16.40
CA PRO A 40 2.19 -4.72 -15.32
C PRO A 40 1.38 -5.02 -14.05
N ASN A 41 2.06 -5.42 -12.98
CA ASN A 41 1.49 -5.70 -11.64
C ASN A 41 0.87 -7.09 -11.42
N GLN A 42 0.92 -8.02 -12.38
CA GLN A 42 0.53 -9.40 -12.12
C GLN A 42 1.72 -10.23 -11.63
N LYS A 43 1.81 -10.42 -10.31
CA LYS A 43 2.82 -11.27 -9.67
C LYS A 43 2.40 -12.73 -9.53
N ASN A 44 1.50 -13.24 -10.37
CA ASN A 44 0.89 -14.56 -10.18
C ASN A 44 1.09 -15.47 -11.41
N ILE A 45 1.26 -16.76 -11.14
CA ILE A 45 1.23 -17.84 -12.13
C ILE A 45 -0.06 -18.63 -11.95
N VAL A 46 -0.82 -18.77 -13.02
CA VAL A 46 -2.11 -19.43 -13.00
C VAL A 46 -2.02 -20.76 -13.73
N LEU A 47 -2.40 -21.83 -13.03
CA LEU A 47 -2.40 -23.20 -13.54
C LEU A 47 -3.85 -23.70 -13.65
N SER A 48 -4.20 -24.27 -14.80
CA SER A 48 -5.52 -24.85 -15.03
C SER A 48 -5.44 -26.16 -15.82
N GLY A 49 -6.33 -27.11 -15.51
CA GLY A 49 -6.33 -28.43 -16.15
C GLY A 49 -6.81 -29.58 -15.25
N PRO A 50 -6.46 -30.83 -15.60
CA PRO A 50 -6.74 -32.02 -14.80
C PRO A 50 -6.12 -31.90 -13.39
N LYS A 51 -6.87 -32.32 -12.36
CA LYS A 51 -6.48 -32.15 -10.94
C LYS A 51 -5.08 -32.69 -10.65
N VAL A 52 -4.79 -33.92 -11.10
CA VAL A 52 -3.51 -34.60 -10.88
C VAL A 52 -2.34 -33.79 -11.46
N VAL A 53 -2.50 -33.31 -12.70
CA VAL A 53 -1.46 -32.56 -13.42
C VAL A 53 -1.26 -31.17 -12.81
N VAL A 54 -2.35 -30.49 -12.43
CA VAL A 54 -2.28 -29.17 -11.78
C VAL A 54 -1.60 -29.26 -10.42
N THR A 55 -1.87 -30.30 -9.62
CA THR A 55 -1.21 -30.49 -8.32
C THR A 55 0.29 -30.75 -8.48
N GLU A 56 0.68 -31.63 -9.41
CA GLU A 56 2.09 -31.90 -9.72
C GLU A 56 2.82 -30.62 -10.17
N ALA A 57 2.22 -29.88 -11.11
CA ALA A 57 2.77 -28.63 -11.62
C ALA A 57 2.89 -27.56 -10.54
N ALA A 58 1.89 -27.45 -9.65
CA ALA A 58 1.90 -26.46 -8.58
C ALA A 58 3.05 -26.67 -7.59
N VAL A 59 3.36 -27.92 -7.24
CA VAL A 59 4.51 -28.25 -6.39
C VAL A 59 5.82 -27.82 -7.06
N LYS A 60 5.98 -28.16 -8.34
CA LYS A 60 7.16 -27.77 -9.13
C LYS A 60 7.34 -26.26 -9.22
N VAL A 61 6.27 -25.51 -9.52
CA VAL A 61 6.32 -24.04 -9.61
C VAL A 61 6.69 -23.42 -8.27
N LYS A 62 6.08 -23.86 -7.16
CA LYS A 62 6.41 -23.36 -5.82
C LYS A 62 7.86 -23.63 -5.43
N GLN A 63 8.38 -24.82 -5.75
CA GLN A 63 9.78 -25.16 -5.49
C GLN A 63 10.72 -24.26 -6.29
N MET A 64 10.45 -24.01 -7.57
CA MET A 64 11.25 -23.09 -8.38
C MET A 64 11.22 -21.66 -7.83
N LEU A 65 10.03 -21.13 -7.52
CA LEU A 65 9.89 -19.79 -6.92
C LEU A 65 10.67 -19.68 -5.60
N SER A 66 10.72 -20.74 -4.80
CA SER A 66 11.45 -20.74 -3.53
C SER A 66 12.97 -20.67 -3.69
N SER A 67 13.50 -21.15 -4.83
CA SER A 67 14.93 -21.07 -5.15
C SER A 67 15.35 -19.76 -5.82
N LEU A 68 14.40 -18.92 -6.24
CA LEU A 68 14.70 -17.66 -6.91
C LEU A 68 14.91 -16.53 -5.90
N TYR A 69 15.90 -15.71 -6.18
CA TYR A 69 16.13 -14.43 -5.50
C TYR A 69 15.86 -13.28 -6.46
N SER A 70 15.26 -12.20 -5.97
CA SER A 70 14.96 -11.01 -6.76
C SER A 70 15.30 -9.78 -5.93
N VAL A 71 16.02 -8.84 -6.54
CA VAL A 71 16.45 -7.58 -5.94
C VAL A 71 16.17 -6.45 -6.93
N ASN A 72 15.71 -5.32 -6.42
CA ASN A 72 15.55 -4.10 -7.19
C ASN A 72 16.77 -3.21 -6.97
N VAL A 73 17.36 -2.71 -8.05
CA VAL A 73 18.49 -1.78 -8.00
C VAL A 73 18.05 -0.46 -8.59
N ALA A 74 18.02 0.58 -7.76
CA ALA A 74 17.67 1.94 -8.17
C ALA A 74 18.94 2.71 -8.54
N PHE A 75 18.87 3.49 -9.62
CA PHE A 75 19.95 4.38 -10.04
C PHE A 75 19.46 5.83 -10.00
N ASP A 76 20.11 6.66 -9.19
CA ASP A 76 19.85 8.09 -9.09
C ASP A 76 21.03 8.89 -9.67
N LYS A 77 21.18 8.83 -10.99
CA LYS A 77 22.18 9.61 -11.72
C LYS A 77 21.56 10.17 -13.00
N PRO A 78 21.86 11.43 -13.35
CA PRO A 78 21.39 12.03 -14.61
C PRO A 78 21.79 11.19 -15.83
N GLY A 79 20.88 11.04 -16.80
CA GLY A 79 21.13 10.32 -18.05
C GLY A 79 21.12 8.78 -17.96
N VAL A 80 21.05 8.19 -16.76
CA VAL A 80 21.07 6.73 -16.60
C VAL A 80 19.84 6.04 -17.17
N LYS A 81 18.67 6.69 -17.11
CA LYS A 81 17.44 6.18 -17.72
C LYS A 81 17.60 5.97 -19.22
N ASP A 82 18.12 6.98 -19.92
CA ASP A 82 18.33 6.92 -21.37
C ASP A 82 19.46 5.95 -21.73
N PHE A 83 20.52 5.89 -20.92
CA PHE A 83 21.60 4.91 -21.08
C PHE A 83 21.07 3.47 -21.09
N PHE A 84 20.30 3.09 -20.07
CA PHE A 84 19.78 1.72 -19.96
C PHE A 84 18.73 1.39 -21.03
N LYS A 85 17.88 2.35 -21.41
CA LYS A 85 16.92 2.16 -22.50
C LYS A 85 17.60 1.92 -23.84
N ASN A 86 18.63 2.71 -24.16
CA ASN A 86 19.31 2.62 -25.46
C ASN A 86 20.22 1.39 -25.59
N HIS A 87 20.60 0.77 -24.48
CA HIS A 87 21.54 -0.36 -24.47
C HIS A 87 20.94 -1.65 -23.87
N GLU A 88 19.60 -1.75 -23.78
CA GLU A 88 18.90 -2.83 -23.06
C GLU A 88 19.38 -4.22 -23.44
N HIS A 89 19.37 -4.52 -24.74
CA HIS A 89 19.75 -5.82 -25.26
C HIS A 89 21.19 -6.23 -24.87
N HIS A 90 22.11 -5.27 -24.72
CA HIS A 90 23.52 -5.56 -24.49
C HIS A 90 23.76 -6.14 -23.09
N TYR A 91 23.27 -5.47 -22.03
CA TYR A 91 23.49 -5.95 -20.67
C TYR A 91 22.52 -7.06 -20.26
N VAL A 92 21.29 -7.08 -20.77
CA VAL A 92 20.34 -8.18 -20.49
C VAL A 92 20.92 -9.50 -21.01
N ASN A 93 21.43 -9.52 -22.25
CA ASN A 93 22.00 -10.72 -22.82
C ASN A 93 23.32 -11.12 -22.13
N LEU A 94 24.19 -10.15 -21.86
CA LEU A 94 25.44 -10.39 -21.13
C LEU A 94 25.17 -11.07 -19.78
N VAL A 95 24.25 -10.51 -18.99
CA VAL A 95 23.97 -11.01 -17.65
C VAL A 95 23.26 -12.36 -17.67
N LYS A 96 22.42 -12.58 -18.69
CA LYS A 96 21.78 -13.87 -18.93
C LYS A 96 22.82 -14.95 -19.21
N VAL A 97 23.77 -14.71 -20.12
CA VAL A 97 24.78 -15.69 -20.52
C VAL A 97 25.83 -15.92 -19.42
N GLU A 98 26.33 -14.86 -18.79
CA GLU A 98 27.43 -14.96 -17.83
C GLU A 98 26.97 -15.41 -16.44
N PHE A 99 25.81 -14.93 -15.98
CA PHE A 99 25.38 -15.11 -14.59
C PHE A 99 24.10 -15.93 -14.45
N SER A 100 23.48 -16.37 -15.56
CA SER A 100 22.16 -17.03 -15.53
C SER A 100 21.09 -16.20 -14.79
N CYS A 101 21.23 -14.88 -14.87
CA CYS A 101 20.35 -13.92 -14.21
C CYS A 101 19.46 -13.22 -15.25
N LEU A 102 18.25 -12.85 -14.85
CA LEU A 102 17.36 -12.03 -15.67
C LEU A 102 17.34 -10.61 -15.11
N ILE A 103 17.76 -9.65 -15.92
CA ILE A 103 17.59 -8.23 -15.65
C ILE A 103 16.39 -7.73 -16.44
N ARG A 104 15.55 -6.95 -15.78
CA ARG A 104 14.42 -6.28 -16.39
C ARG A 104 14.47 -4.81 -16.00
N LEU A 105 14.31 -3.92 -16.97
CA LEU A 105 14.02 -2.53 -16.68
C LEU A 105 12.58 -2.39 -16.19
N GLN A 106 12.42 -1.86 -14.98
CA GLN A 106 11.11 -1.52 -14.47
C GLN A 106 10.59 -0.27 -15.21
N ARG A 107 9.44 -0.40 -15.88
CA ARG A 107 8.80 0.73 -16.57
C ARG A 107 8.08 1.63 -15.55
N ASP A 108 7.98 2.92 -15.85
CA ASP A 108 7.34 3.90 -14.95
C ASP A 108 5.88 3.49 -14.63
N ASP A 109 5.19 2.82 -15.56
CA ASP A 109 3.80 2.36 -15.41
C ASP A 109 3.65 1.14 -14.47
N GLU A 110 4.75 0.42 -14.20
CA GLU A 110 4.82 -0.73 -13.28
C GLU A 110 5.06 -0.30 -11.82
N GLN A 111 5.05 1.01 -11.54
CA GLN A 111 5.21 1.59 -10.21
C GLN A 111 3.89 1.71 -9.42
N ASN A 112 2.74 1.38 -10.02
CA ASN A 112 1.41 1.60 -9.44
C ASN A 112 0.89 0.48 -8.52
N ALA A 113 1.77 -0.36 -7.97
CA ALA A 113 1.41 -1.28 -6.89
C ALA A 113 2.58 -1.43 -5.91
N GLU A 114 2.55 -0.61 -4.84
CA GLU A 114 3.40 -0.69 -3.63
C GLU A 114 4.88 -0.29 -3.80
N ASN A 115 5.14 0.99 -4.07
CA ASN A 115 6.45 1.59 -3.81
C ASN A 115 6.59 1.94 -2.31
N VAL A 116 6.89 0.93 -1.48
CA VAL A 116 7.41 1.18 -0.12
C VAL A 116 8.76 1.87 -0.26
N GLN A 117 8.82 3.17 -0.01
CA GLN A 117 10.06 3.96 -0.04
C GLN A 117 10.92 3.71 1.20
N THR A 118 10.28 3.44 2.34
CA THR A 118 10.97 3.18 3.61
C THR A 118 10.10 2.31 4.51
N LYS A 119 10.72 1.35 5.19
CA LYS A 119 10.06 0.47 6.16
C LYS A 119 10.88 0.42 7.44
N VAL A 120 10.24 0.64 8.59
CA VAL A 120 10.85 0.58 9.91
C VAL A 120 10.08 -0.44 10.74
N ASN A 121 10.79 -1.43 11.27
CA ASN A 121 10.23 -2.40 12.21
C ASN A 121 10.49 -1.89 13.63
N LEU A 122 9.43 -1.76 14.44
CA LEU A 122 9.51 -1.38 15.83
C LEU A 122 9.63 -2.63 16.72
N LYS A 123 10.14 -2.46 17.95
CA LYS A 123 10.45 -3.55 18.88
C LYS A 123 9.23 -4.37 19.32
N ASN A 124 8.03 -3.79 19.24
CA ASN A 124 6.76 -4.42 19.60
C ASN A 124 6.09 -5.17 18.43
N GLY A 125 6.79 -5.34 17.30
CA GLY A 125 6.25 -6.03 16.11
C GLY A 125 5.40 -5.14 15.20
N VAL A 126 5.23 -3.86 15.55
CA VAL A 126 4.59 -2.87 14.67
C VAL A 126 5.55 -2.48 13.55
N VAL A 127 5.00 -2.35 12.33
CA VAL A 127 5.74 -1.92 11.15
C VAL A 127 5.20 -0.58 10.68
N ILE A 128 6.09 0.38 10.48
CA ILE A 128 5.77 1.65 9.83
C ILE A 128 6.32 1.61 8.40
N GLU A 129 5.45 1.84 7.42
CA GLU A 129 5.79 1.88 6.00
C GLU A 129 5.45 3.25 5.42
N VAL A 130 6.41 3.85 4.72
CA VAL A 130 6.22 5.06 3.92
C VAL A 130 6.11 4.63 2.47
N CYS A 131 4.94 4.83 1.88
CA CYS A 131 4.60 4.31 0.57
C CYS A 131 4.13 5.44 -0.34
N MET A 132 4.50 5.37 -1.62
CA MET A 132 3.75 6.06 -2.66
C MET A 132 2.56 5.18 -3.06
N GLY A 133 1.35 5.73 -3.00
CA GLY A 133 0.15 4.97 -3.32
C GLY A 133 -1.10 5.82 -3.37
N ASP A 134 -2.19 5.21 -3.84
CA ASP A 134 -3.53 5.78 -3.91
C ASP A 134 -4.44 5.13 -2.88
N LEU A 135 -4.90 5.91 -1.89
CA LEU A 135 -5.79 5.44 -0.83
C LEU A 135 -7.15 4.97 -1.32
N THR A 136 -7.57 5.31 -2.55
CA THR A 136 -8.81 4.79 -3.14
C THR A 136 -8.74 3.30 -3.47
N SER A 137 -7.53 2.76 -3.66
CA SER A 137 -7.29 1.36 -4.00
C SER A 137 -6.32 0.65 -3.04
N TYR A 138 -5.82 1.34 -2.01
CA TYR A 138 -4.80 0.81 -1.11
C TYR A 138 -5.36 -0.28 -0.19
N GLN A 139 -4.63 -1.38 -0.05
CA GLN A 139 -5.03 -2.51 0.79
C GLN A 139 -4.60 -2.28 2.23
N ALA A 140 -5.55 -1.84 3.06
CA ALA A 140 -5.41 -1.75 4.51
C ALA A 140 -6.76 -2.05 5.16
N ASP A 141 -6.76 -2.43 6.44
CA ASP A 141 -8.00 -2.65 7.19
C ASP A 141 -8.82 -1.36 7.28
N VAL A 142 -8.14 -0.22 7.50
CA VAL A 142 -8.78 1.11 7.56
C VAL A 142 -7.92 2.17 6.86
N VAL A 143 -8.58 3.06 6.13
CA VAL A 143 -7.93 4.23 5.50
C VAL A 143 -8.33 5.52 6.20
N VAL A 144 -7.42 6.47 6.27
CA VAL A 144 -7.67 7.79 6.87
C VAL A 144 -7.96 8.82 5.79
N ASN A 145 -9.14 9.42 5.84
CA ASN A 145 -9.55 10.54 5.02
C ASN A 145 -9.21 11.88 5.70
N ALA A 146 -8.41 12.71 5.05
CA ALA A 146 -8.19 14.09 5.47
C ALA A 146 -9.43 14.95 5.14
N SER A 147 -10.28 15.17 6.16
CA SER A 147 -11.60 15.77 6.03
C SER A 147 -11.68 17.18 6.63
N ASN A 148 -12.89 17.75 6.61
CA ASN A 148 -13.23 19.04 7.20
C ASN A 148 -14.32 18.89 8.28
N GLU A 149 -14.58 19.99 8.96
CA GLU A 149 -15.46 20.11 10.12
C GLU A 149 -16.90 19.63 9.85
N THR A 150 -17.36 19.69 8.60
CA THR A 150 -18.72 19.30 8.20
C THR A 150 -18.77 17.99 7.40
N LEU A 151 -17.63 17.27 7.33
CA LEU A 151 -17.48 16.03 6.56
C LEU A 151 -17.97 16.13 5.10
N LYS A 152 -17.87 17.32 4.48
CA LYS A 152 -18.25 17.52 3.08
C LYS A 152 -17.06 17.25 2.16
N HIS A 153 -17.10 16.16 1.41
CA HIS A 153 -15.95 15.67 0.64
C HIS A 153 -15.90 16.24 -0.78
N ILE A 154 -15.75 17.57 -0.89
CA ILE A 154 -15.87 18.30 -2.17
C ILE A 154 -14.54 18.53 -2.91
N GLY A 155 -13.39 18.24 -2.28
CA GLY A 155 -12.08 18.49 -2.89
C GLY A 155 -10.97 17.56 -2.40
N GLY A 156 -9.85 17.58 -3.13
CA GLY A 156 -8.63 16.83 -2.80
C GLY A 156 -8.85 15.32 -2.66
N LEU A 157 -8.09 14.72 -1.74
CA LEU A 157 -8.19 13.30 -1.40
C LEU A 157 -9.59 12.90 -0.96
N ALA A 158 -10.28 13.73 -0.18
CA ALA A 158 -11.62 13.41 0.32
C ALA A 158 -12.62 13.18 -0.84
N ASN A 159 -12.57 14.00 -1.89
CA ASN A 159 -13.41 13.82 -3.06
C ASN A 159 -13.02 12.55 -3.85
N ALA A 160 -11.73 12.24 -3.95
CA ALA A 160 -11.27 11.01 -4.59
C ALA A 160 -11.80 9.77 -3.87
N LEU A 161 -11.71 9.75 -2.53
CA LEU A 161 -12.28 8.69 -1.69
C LEU A 161 -13.80 8.60 -1.84
N LEU A 162 -14.52 9.73 -1.85
CA LEU A 162 -15.97 9.73 -2.08
C LEU A 162 -16.35 9.13 -3.43
N LYS A 163 -15.65 9.53 -4.51
CA LYS A 163 -15.91 8.99 -5.85
C LYS A 163 -15.69 7.48 -5.92
N ALA A 164 -14.65 6.98 -5.25
CA ALA A 164 -14.34 5.56 -5.22
C ALA A 164 -15.30 4.77 -4.32
N ALA A 165 -15.68 5.32 -3.16
CA ALA A 165 -16.59 4.70 -2.20
C ALA A 165 -18.05 4.66 -2.69
N GLY A 166 -18.47 5.66 -3.47
CA GLY A 166 -19.86 5.88 -3.85
C GLY A 166 -20.56 6.91 -2.94
N PRO A 167 -21.73 7.45 -3.38
CA PRO A 167 -22.44 8.52 -2.69
C PRO A 167 -22.84 8.18 -1.24
N GLN A 168 -23.01 6.90 -0.93
CA GLN A 168 -23.40 6.42 0.39
C GLN A 168 -22.41 6.82 1.50
N LEU A 169 -21.12 6.99 1.16
CA LEU A 169 -20.14 7.52 2.11
C LEU A 169 -20.51 8.93 2.58
N GLN A 170 -20.98 9.79 1.67
CA GLN A 170 -21.42 11.13 2.02
C GLN A 170 -22.73 11.11 2.80
N ASP A 171 -23.66 10.22 2.46
CA ASP A 171 -24.93 10.06 3.19
C ASP A 171 -24.69 9.68 4.66
N GLU A 172 -23.76 8.75 4.91
CA GLU A 172 -23.38 8.34 6.27
C GLU A 172 -22.70 9.49 7.05
N CYS A 173 -21.78 10.21 6.40
CA CYS A 173 -21.17 11.41 6.96
C CYS A 173 -22.20 12.48 7.32
N ASP A 174 -23.23 12.69 6.48
CA ASP A 174 -24.28 13.67 6.70
C ASP A 174 -25.14 13.29 7.91
N VAL A 175 -25.48 12.01 8.07
CA VAL A 175 -26.17 11.50 9.26
C VAL A 175 -25.34 11.71 10.53
N LEU A 176 -24.02 11.50 10.48
CA LEU A 176 -23.13 11.75 11.61
C LEU A 176 -23.13 13.23 12.01
N ILE A 177 -23.03 14.15 11.04
CA ILE A 177 -23.06 15.60 11.30
C ILE A 177 -24.40 16.05 11.84
N GLN A 178 -25.52 15.50 11.34
CA GLN A 178 -26.85 15.80 11.89
C GLN A 178 -26.98 15.38 13.35
N LYS A 179 -26.35 14.26 13.75
CA LYS A 179 -26.41 13.75 15.13
C LYS A 179 -25.46 14.45 16.09
N CYS A 180 -24.24 14.71 15.66
CA CYS A 180 -23.14 15.15 16.54
C CYS A 180 -22.75 16.61 16.36
N GLY A 181 -23.28 17.28 15.33
CA GLY A 181 -22.85 18.62 14.92
C GLY A 181 -21.51 18.63 14.19
N ALA A 182 -21.00 19.83 13.90
CA ALA A 182 -19.71 20.01 13.24
C ALA A 182 -18.56 19.53 14.14
N LEU A 183 -17.61 18.83 13.54
CA LEU A 183 -16.39 18.37 14.18
C LEU A 183 -15.41 19.52 14.39
N LYS A 184 -14.57 19.41 15.42
CA LYS A 184 -13.49 20.35 15.69
C LYS A 184 -12.17 19.83 15.08
N PRO A 185 -11.23 20.71 14.73
CA PRO A 185 -9.86 20.29 14.42
C PRO A 185 -9.28 19.37 15.50
N GLY A 186 -8.56 18.34 15.07
CA GLY A 186 -8.02 17.28 15.91
C GLY A 186 -9.02 16.18 16.29
N CYS A 187 -10.28 16.24 15.85
CA CYS A 187 -11.26 15.16 16.04
C CYS A 187 -11.27 14.20 14.85
N ALA A 188 -11.66 12.95 15.11
CA ALA A 188 -11.87 11.92 14.10
C ALA A 188 -13.19 11.17 14.35
N VAL A 189 -13.81 10.70 13.27
CA VAL A 189 -14.97 9.78 13.30
C VAL A 189 -14.72 8.64 12.32
N ILE A 190 -15.54 7.58 12.39
CA ILE A 190 -15.40 6.40 11.54
C ILE A 190 -16.73 6.05 10.89
N THR A 191 -16.69 5.61 9.63
CA THR A 191 -17.85 5.18 8.83
C THR A 191 -17.60 3.81 8.20
N GLY A 192 -18.59 3.28 7.47
CA GLY A 192 -18.37 2.21 6.50
C GLY A 192 -17.43 2.63 5.36
N ALA A 193 -16.81 1.65 4.72
CA ALA A 193 -15.93 1.85 3.56
C ALA A 193 -16.67 1.86 2.20
N TRP A 194 -17.90 1.34 2.16
CA TRP A 194 -18.70 1.21 0.95
C TRP A 194 -17.94 0.46 -0.16
N ASN A 195 -17.73 1.07 -1.33
CA ASN A 195 -17.02 0.41 -2.44
C ASN A 195 -15.49 0.43 -2.33
N LEU A 196 -14.92 1.05 -1.29
CA LEU A 196 -13.47 1.05 -1.08
C LEU A 196 -12.97 -0.34 -0.65
N PRO A 197 -11.74 -0.74 -1.05
CA PRO A 197 -11.16 -2.03 -0.68
C PRO A 197 -10.56 -2.03 0.73
N CYS A 198 -11.31 -1.56 1.72
CA CYS A 198 -10.96 -1.56 3.14
C CYS A 198 -12.21 -1.87 3.97
N LYS A 199 -12.07 -2.08 5.27
CA LYS A 199 -13.21 -2.38 6.16
C LYS A 199 -13.98 -1.12 6.53
N GLN A 200 -13.26 -0.04 6.83
CA GLN A 200 -13.82 1.23 7.29
C GLN A 200 -12.99 2.42 6.82
N VAL A 201 -13.56 3.63 6.94
CA VAL A 201 -12.86 4.90 6.69
C VAL A 201 -12.88 5.73 7.97
N ILE A 202 -11.70 6.20 8.41
CA ILE A 202 -11.57 7.18 9.49
C ILE A 202 -11.51 8.57 8.87
N HIS A 203 -12.47 9.42 9.18
CA HIS A 203 -12.51 10.81 8.73
C HIS A 203 -11.91 11.70 9.82
N VAL A 204 -10.76 12.30 9.53
CA VAL A 204 -10.04 13.15 10.49
C VAL A 204 -10.06 14.60 10.05
N VAL A 205 -10.34 15.50 11.00
CA VAL A 205 -10.31 16.94 10.77
C VAL A 205 -8.95 17.48 11.19
N GLY A 206 -8.06 17.69 10.21
CA GLY A 206 -6.77 18.33 10.45
C GLY A 206 -6.91 19.84 10.71
N PRO A 207 -5.89 20.50 11.29
CA PRO A 207 -5.87 21.95 11.43
C PRO A 207 -5.64 22.64 10.09
N ARG A 208 -6.23 23.83 9.92
CA ARG A 208 -5.87 24.79 8.86
C ARG A 208 -4.62 25.53 9.31
N TRP A 209 -3.55 25.44 8.53
CA TRP A 209 -2.26 26.00 8.90
C TRP A 209 -2.28 27.52 8.93
N THR A 210 -1.76 28.09 10.01
CA THR A 210 -1.42 29.51 10.09
C THR A 210 -0.09 29.67 10.83
N SER A 211 0.80 30.53 10.31
CA SER A 211 2.08 30.82 10.97
C SER A 211 1.89 31.50 12.33
N ALA A 212 0.82 32.29 12.49
CA ALA A 212 0.48 32.97 13.74
C ALA A 212 0.15 32.01 14.89
N ASN A 213 -0.44 30.85 14.60
CA ASN A 213 -0.82 29.85 15.61
C ASN A 213 -0.13 28.50 15.35
N LYS A 214 1.16 28.53 15.00
CA LYS A 214 1.96 27.34 14.66
C LYS A 214 1.85 26.23 15.71
N GLU A 215 2.05 26.57 16.99
CA GLU A 215 2.05 25.57 18.07
C GLU A 215 0.70 24.87 18.19
N ASN A 216 -0.39 25.65 18.16
CA ASN A 216 -1.74 25.07 18.20
C ASN A 216 -2.01 24.18 16.97
N CYS A 217 -1.54 24.56 15.77
CA CYS A 217 -1.65 23.70 14.59
C CYS A 217 -0.90 22.39 14.77
N ILE A 218 0.30 22.40 15.37
CA ILE A 218 1.07 21.19 15.65
C ILE A 218 0.30 20.28 16.61
N GLN A 219 -0.19 20.83 17.72
CA GLN A 219 -0.95 20.06 18.73
C GLN A 219 -2.22 19.45 18.15
N LEU A 220 -2.96 20.19 17.31
CA LEU A 220 -4.16 19.70 16.65
C LEU A 220 -3.87 18.61 15.62
N LEU A 221 -2.77 18.72 14.86
CA LEU A 221 -2.33 17.68 13.93
C LEU A 221 -1.96 16.39 14.67
N LYS A 222 -1.15 16.49 15.74
CA LYS A 222 -0.81 15.35 16.58
C LYS A 222 -2.05 14.68 17.19
N LYS A 223 -2.99 15.50 17.67
CA LYS A 223 -4.27 15.01 18.20
C LYS A 223 -5.06 14.25 17.13
N ALA A 224 -5.18 14.79 15.91
CA ALA A 224 -5.83 14.13 14.79
C ALA A 224 -5.25 12.74 14.49
N VAL A 225 -3.92 12.62 14.46
CA VAL A 225 -3.22 11.34 14.25
C VAL A 225 -3.52 10.36 15.38
N ARG A 226 -3.40 10.81 16.64
CA ARG A 226 -3.67 9.97 17.81
C ARG A 226 -5.11 9.47 17.87
N GLU A 227 -6.10 10.33 17.60
CA GLU A 227 -7.51 9.92 17.56
C GLU A 227 -7.77 8.90 16.44
N SER A 228 -7.08 9.02 15.31
CA SER A 228 -7.18 8.05 14.22
C SER A 228 -6.63 6.68 14.64
N LEU A 229 -5.48 6.65 15.32
CA LEU A 229 -4.89 5.40 15.84
C LEU A 229 -5.77 4.76 16.92
N LYS A 230 -6.32 5.56 17.85
CA LYS A 230 -7.26 5.09 18.88
C LYS A 230 -8.54 4.51 18.29
N LEU A 231 -9.07 5.12 17.23
CA LEU A 231 -10.22 4.54 16.51
C LEU A 231 -9.83 3.22 15.83
N ALA A 232 -8.67 3.16 15.18
CA ALA A 232 -8.22 1.91 14.56
C ALA A 232 -8.09 0.77 15.59
N GLU A 233 -7.49 1.05 16.74
CA GLU A 233 -7.36 0.10 17.86
C GLU A 233 -8.74 -0.29 18.42
N LYS A 234 -9.62 0.67 18.71
CA LYS A 234 -10.97 0.43 19.24
C LYS A 234 -11.79 -0.52 18.34
N PHE A 235 -11.62 -0.40 17.03
CA PHE A 235 -12.29 -1.24 16.04
C PHE A 235 -11.46 -2.48 15.64
N LYS A 236 -10.34 -2.74 16.33
CA LYS A 236 -9.48 -3.92 16.18
C LYS A 236 -8.93 -4.09 14.76
N HIS A 237 -8.59 -2.99 14.10
CA HIS A 237 -7.92 -3.01 12.79
C HIS A 237 -6.44 -3.35 12.96
N CYS A 238 -5.91 -4.21 12.08
CA CYS A 238 -4.51 -4.63 12.11
C CYS A 238 -3.61 -3.80 11.17
N SER A 239 -4.18 -2.94 10.32
CA SER A 239 -3.43 -2.05 9.44
C SER A 239 -4.19 -0.74 9.19
N ILE A 240 -3.47 0.38 9.18
CA ILE A 240 -3.99 1.72 8.94
C ILE A 240 -3.15 2.42 7.87
N ALA A 241 -3.81 2.96 6.84
CA ALA A 241 -3.15 3.77 5.82
C ALA A 241 -3.55 5.25 5.98
N MET A 242 -2.57 6.13 6.14
CA MET A 242 -2.78 7.54 6.47
C MET A 242 -2.02 8.48 5.51
N PRO A 243 -2.66 9.55 5.01
CA PRO A 243 -2.01 10.56 4.18
C PRO A 243 -1.26 11.59 5.03
N ALA A 244 -0.53 12.51 4.39
CA ALA A 244 -0.04 13.73 5.04
C ALA A 244 -1.21 14.68 5.38
N ILE A 245 -1.86 14.46 6.51
CA ILE A 245 -3.04 15.21 6.97
C ILE A 245 -2.73 16.72 7.00
N SER A 246 -3.63 17.52 6.44
CA SER A 246 -3.53 18.99 6.30
C SER A 246 -2.48 19.53 5.32
N SER A 247 -1.64 18.72 4.67
CA SER A 247 -0.57 19.24 3.81
C SER A 247 -1.02 19.72 2.41
N GLY A 248 -2.29 19.47 2.06
CA GLY A 248 -2.90 19.91 0.81
C GLY A 248 -3.60 21.26 0.98
N ILE A 249 -4.92 21.27 0.79
CA ILE A 249 -5.77 22.48 0.84
C ILE A 249 -5.62 23.27 2.17
N PHE A 250 -5.33 22.57 3.29
CA PHE A 250 -5.15 23.20 4.60
C PHE A 250 -3.77 23.83 4.81
N GLY A 251 -2.84 23.67 3.86
CA GLY A 251 -1.61 24.47 3.76
C GLY A 251 -0.52 24.15 4.78
N PHE A 252 -0.62 23.04 5.51
CA PHE A 252 0.43 22.66 6.48
C PHE A 252 1.72 22.31 5.71
N PRO A 253 2.87 22.94 6.00
CA PRO A 253 4.08 22.67 5.23
C PRO A 253 4.48 21.20 5.31
N ILE A 254 4.68 20.57 4.16
CA ILE A 254 4.78 19.11 4.05
C ILE A 254 5.86 18.50 4.94
N LYS A 255 7.03 19.15 5.05
CA LYS A 255 8.15 18.66 5.88
C LYS A 255 7.81 18.62 7.37
N GLU A 256 7.15 19.66 7.87
CA GLU A 256 6.72 19.72 9.28
C GLU A 256 5.51 18.82 9.53
N CYS A 257 4.56 18.79 8.60
CA CYS A 257 3.39 17.92 8.65
C CYS A 257 3.80 16.45 8.82
N THR A 258 4.66 15.93 7.94
CA THR A 258 5.09 14.52 8.00
C THR A 258 5.94 14.23 9.23
N HIS A 259 6.80 15.17 9.65
CA HIS A 259 7.56 15.06 10.89
C HIS A 259 6.63 14.88 12.10
N PHE A 260 5.64 15.76 12.28
CA PHE A 260 4.74 15.70 13.43
C PHE A 260 3.74 14.54 13.36
N ILE A 261 3.36 14.06 12.16
CA ILE A 261 2.60 12.82 12.00
C ILE A 261 3.41 11.64 12.55
N LEU A 262 4.68 11.50 12.13
CA LEU A 262 5.54 10.42 12.61
C LEU A 262 5.79 10.51 14.11
N THR A 263 6.02 11.71 14.65
CA THR A 263 6.16 11.93 16.09
C THR A 263 4.90 11.49 16.85
N ALA A 264 3.70 11.86 16.37
CA ALA A 264 2.46 11.46 17.01
C ALA A 264 2.22 9.95 16.94
N ILE A 265 2.61 9.29 15.85
CA ILE A 265 2.56 7.82 15.74
C ILE A 265 3.47 7.19 16.81
N GLN A 266 4.72 7.67 16.94
CA GLN A 266 5.66 7.17 17.93
C GLN A 266 5.14 7.36 19.36
N GLU A 267 4.73 8.58 19.72
CA GLU A 267 4.15 8.92 21.03
C GLU A 267 2.93 8.03 21.36
N THR A 268 2.04 7.81 20.39
CA THR A 268 0.83 7.00 20.60
C THR A 268 1.15 5.51 20.79
N LEU A 269 2.14 4.98 20.06
CA LEU A 269 2.55 3.56 20.20
C LEU A 269 3.27 3.29 21.53
N GLU A 270 3.99 4.28 22.07
CA GLU A 270 4.58 4.23 23.41
C GLU A 270 3.46 4.20 24.47
N GLU A 271 2.46 5.08 24.36
CA GLU A 271 1.28 5.11 25.24
C GLU A 271 0.53 3.75 25.25
N PHE A 272 0.34 3.11 24.08
CA PHE A 272 -0.31 1.80 23.99
C PHE A 272 0.49 0.69 24.69
N SER A 273 1.83 0.74 24.55
CA SER A 273 2.70 -0.25 25.19
C SER A 273 2.61 -0.16 26.71
N GLU A 274 2.60 1.05 27.28
CA GLU A 274 2.46 1.27 28.73
C GLU A 274 1.10 0.81 29.28
N ASN A 275 0.02 1.06 28.53
CA ASN A 275 -1.33 0.65 28.93
C ASN A 275 -1.52 -0.88 28.91
N GLU A 276 -0.86 -1.61 28.03
CA GLU A 276 -0.86 -3.08 28.05
C GLU A 276 -0.15 -3.66 29.27
N PHE A 277 0.89 -3.02 29.78
CA PHE A 277 1.57 -3.43 31.01
C PHE A 277 0.70 -3.17 32.25
N GLN A 278 -0.03 -2.05 32.29
CA GLN A 278 -0.93 -1.75 33.42
C GLN A 278 -2.18 -2.64 33.45
N ASN A 279 -2.72 -3.05 32.29
CA ASN A 279 -3.88 -3.94 32.22
C ASN A 279 -3.55 -5.44 32.45
N LYS A 280 -2.28 -5.79 32.65
CA LYS A 280 -1.81 -7.16 32.98
C LYS A 280 -1.40 -7.33 34.44
N ILE A 281 -1.45 -6.28 35.25
CA ILE A 281 -1.22 -6.29 36.71
C ILE A 281 -2.59 -6.29 37.41
#